data_AF-C3KIE0-F1
#
_entry.id   AF-C3KIE0-F1
#
_cell.length_a   1.000
_cell.length_b   1.000
_cell.length_c   1.000
_cell.angle_alpha   90.00
_cell.angle_beta   90.00
_cell.angle_gamma   90.00
#
_symmetry.space_group_name_H-M   'P 1'
#
loop_
_entity.id
_entity.type
_entity.pdbx_description
1 polymer ?
#
loop_
_entity_poly.entity_id
_entity_poly.type
_entity_poly.pdbx_seq_one_letter_code
_entity_poly.pdbx_strand_id
1 'polypeptide(L)'
;MYSIVVESIYLLVIVTLISVLQNAFFALKVEKEGNCQNIPTSTFERVCCANRNCMDAYPTFLAVMWCAGLCLNQAPAAFAGIIYLAVRQKYFVGYMGQTSQSTPGYMFGKRILFFLFLMCIVGIFNYLLVRYCSSEYKEYVETITGAASALLLIP
;
A
#
# COMPACT_ATOMS: atom_id res chain seq x y z
N MET A 1 21.78 4.28 -12.87
CA MET A 1 21.22 4.62 -11.55
C MET A 1 19.71 4.90 -11.64
N TYR A 2 19.24 5.81 -12.49
CA TYR A 2 17.81 6.09 -12.66
C TYR A 2 16.96 4.87 -13.04
N SER A 3 17.33 4.10 -14.07
CA SER A 3 16.55 2.92 -14.50
C SER A 3 16.37 1.87 -13.40
N ILE A 4 17.39 1.65 -12.56
CA ILE A 4 17.34 0.66 -11.47
C ILE A 4 16.31 1.06 -10.41
N VAL A 5 16.23 2.35 -10.08
CA VAL A 5 15.25 2.86 -9.12
C VAL A 5 13.84 2.76 -9.71
N VAL A 6 13.66 3.13 -10.98
CA VAL A 6 12.36 3.05 -11.67
C VAL A 6 11.87 1.59 -11.74
N GLU A 7 12.75 0.64 -12.06
CA GLU A 7 12.46 -0.79 -12.06
C GLU A 7 11.99 -1.31 -10.70
N SER A 8 12.37 -0.66 -9.60
CA SER A 8 11.97 -1.03 -8.23
C SER A 8 10.63 -0.40 -7.79
N ILE A 9 10.07 0.55 -8.56
CA ILE A 9 8.85 1.28 -8.16
C ILE A 9 7.75 1.30 -9.24
N TYR A 10 8.03 0.96 -10.50
CA TYR A 10 7.09 1.14 -11.61
C TYR A 10 5.69 0.53 -11.38
N LEU A 11 5.60 -0.68 -10.82
CA LEU A 11 4.31 -1.29 -10.44
C LEU A 11 3.53 -0.43 -9.42
N LEU A 12 4.18 0.09 -8.38
CA LEU A 12 3.54 0.97 -7.38
C LEU A 12 3.05 2.26 -8.03
N VAL A 13 3.84 2.81 -8.96
CA VAL A 13 3.46 3.98 -9.77
C VAL A 13 2.24 3.67 -10.62
N ILE A 14 2.21 2.53 -11.31
CA ILE A 14 1.05 2.10 -12.11
C ILE A 14 -0.21 2.01 -11.23
N VAL A 15 -0.14 1.36 -10.07
CA VAL A 15 -1.29 1.28 -9.15
C VAL A 15 -1.73 2.68 -8.68
N THR A 16 -0.77 3.55 -8.38
CA THR A 16 -1.04 4.93 -7.96
C THR A 16 -1.72 5.73 -9.07
N LEU A 17 -1.29 5.58 -10.33
CA LEU A 17 -1.93 6.25 -11.47
C LEU A 17 -3.36 5.74 -11.70
N ILE A 18 -3.59 4.44 -11.59
CA ILE A 18 -4.93 3.85 -11.65
C ILE A 18 -5.81 4.38 -10.51
N SER A 19 -5.27 4.52 -9.30
CA SER A 19 -6.03 5.05 -8.17
C SER A 19 -6.37 6.53 -8.31
N VAL A 20 -5.50 7.33 -8.94
CA VAL A 20 -5.79 8.72 -9.31
C VAL A 20 -6.94 8.79 -10.31
N LEU A 21 -6.94 7.95 -11.35
CA LEU A 21 -8.04 7.87 -12.31
C LEU A 21 -9.35 7.46 -11.61
N GLN A 22 -9.30 6.51 -10.67
CA GLN A 22 -10.47 6.13 -9.87
C GLN A 22 -10.98 7.29 -9.00
N ASN A 23 -10.10 8.08 -8.39
CA ASN A 23 -10.50 9.26 -7.60
C ASN A 23 -11.19 10.31 -8.48
N ALA A 24 -10.65 10.59 -9.66
CA ALA A 24 -11.27 11.50 -10.62
C ALA A 24 -12.65 10.99 -11.06
N PHE A 25 -12.77 9.69 -11.32
CA PHE A 25 -14.06 9.07 -11.65
C PHE A 25 -15.11 9.25 -10.54
N PHE A 26 -14.74 9.05 -9.28
CA PHE A 26 -15.66 9.26 -8.15
C PHE A 26 -16.08 10.72 -8.01
N ALA A 27 -15.15 11.67 -8.18
CA ALA A 27 -15.44 13.09 -8.13
C ALA A 27 -16.39 13.52 -9.26
N LEU A 28 -16.12 13.10 -10.51
CA LEU A 28 -16.99 13.36 -11.65
C LEU A 28 -18.38 12.76 -11.46
N LYS A 29 -18.46 11.58 -10.82
CA LYS A 29 -19.74 10.95 -10.51
C LYS A 29 -20.53 11.76 -9.48
N VAL A 30 -19.88 12.27 -8.42
CA VAL A 30 -20.52 13.17 -7.44
C VAL A 30 -21.05 14.43 -8.12
N GLU A 31 -20.23 15.08 -8.95
CA GLU A 31 -20.61 16.31 -9.66
C GLU A 31 -21.82 16.09 -10.59
N LYS A 32 -21.81 14.99 -11.35
CA LYS A 32 -22.92 14.64 -12.25
C LYS A 32 -24.23 14.46 -11.49
N GLU A 33 -24.20 13.75 -10.37
CA GLU A 33 -25.40 13.50 -9.56
C GLU A 33 -25.87 14.78 -8.84
N GLY A 34 -24.96 15.70 -8.49
CA GLY A 34 -25.29 17.00 -7.90
C GLY A 34 -25.93 18.00 -8.87
N ASN A 35 -25.56 17.93 -10.16
CA ASN A 35 -26.14 18.78 -11.21
C ASN A 35 -27.48 18.26 -11.74
N CYS A 36 -27.88 17.03 -11.41
CA CYS A 36 -29.16 16.47 -11.84
C CYS A 36 -30.30 16.91 -10.91
N GLN A 37 -31.07 17.90 -11.36
CA GLN A 37 -32.23 18.45 -10.63
C GLN A 37 -33.34 17.42 -10.29
N ASN A 38 -33.35 16.26 -10.93
CA ASN A 38 -34.39 15.22 -10.79
C ASN A 38 -34.02 14.06 -9.85
N ILE A 39 -32.90 14.14 -9.14
CA ILE A 39 -32.42 13.04 -8.29
C ILE A 39 -32.87 13.26 -6.84
N PRO A 40 -33.40 12.23 -6.15
CA PRO A 40 -33.72 12.34 -4.72
C PRO A 40 -32.48 12.78 -3.93
N THR A 41 -32.62 13.76 -3.04
CA THR A 41 -31.53 14.28 -2.19
C THR A 41 -30.78 13.15 -1.47
N SER A 42 -31.50 12.10 -1.07
CA SER A 42 -30.93 10.91 -0.42
C SER A 42 -29.98 10.07 -1.29
N THR A 43 -30.12 10.10 -2.63
CA THR A 43 -29.20 9.43 -3.55
C THR A 43 -27.92 10.23 -3.71
N PHE A 44 -28.02 11.55 -3.87
CA PHE A 44 -26.86 12.44 -3.94
C PHE A 44 -26.02 12.38 -2.65
N GLU A 45 -26.66 12.46 -1.47
CA GLU A 45 -25.99 12.31 -0.18
C GLU A 45 -25.24 10.99 -0.04
N ARG A 46 -25.79 9.88 -0.56
CA ARG A 46 -25.12 8.58 -0.56
C ARG A 46 -23.86 8.59 -1.41
N VAL A 47 -23.89 9.17 -2.62
CA VAL A 47 -22.71 9.26 -3.49
C VAL A 47 -21.63 10.14 -2.86
N CYS A 48 -22.03 11.28 -2.28
CA CYS A 48 -21.14 12.17 -1.54
C CYS A 48 -20.49 11.47 -0.33
N CYS A 49 -21.27 10.74 0.46
CA CYS A 49 -20.77 9.97 1.60
C CYS A 49 -19.81 8.85 1.16
N ALA A 50 -20.15 8.10 0.11
CA ALA A 50 -19.29 7.07 -0.45
C ALA A 50 -17.95 7.64 -0.93
N ASN A 51 -17.98 8.78 -1.63
CA ASN A 51 -16.77 9.47 -2.07
C ASN A 51 -15.93 9.95 -0.87
N ARG A 52 -16.56 10.55 0.15
CA ARG A 52 -15.88 11.02 1.35
C ARG A 52 -15.18 9.86 2.08
N ASN A 53 -15.86 8.75 2.31
CA ASN A 53 -15.28 7.56 2.92
C ASN A 53 -14.09 7.02 2.11
N CYS A 54 -14.21 7.06 0.78
CA CYS A 54 -13.13 6.66 -0.12
C CYS A 54 -11.94 7.63 -0.09
N MET A 55 -12.17 8.92 0.15
CA MET A 55 -11.12 9.93 0.29
C MET A 55 -10.42 9.84 1.65
N ASP A 56 -11.16 9.61 2.74
CA ASP A 56 -10.61 9.51 4.08
C ASP A 56 -9.67 8.29 4.22
N ALA A 57 -9.98 7.17 3.55
CA ALA A 57 -9.15 5.97 3.57
C ALA A 57 -7.96 6.00 2.58
N TYR A 58 -7.98 6.91 1.60
CA TYR A 58 -7.00 6.93 0.50
C TYR A 58 -5.56 7.26 0.95
N PRO A 59 -5.32 8.27 1.82
CA PRO A 59 -3.98 8.54 2.35
C PRO A 59 -3.38 7.34 3.09
N THR A 60 -4.18 6.66 3.90
CA THR A 60 -3.74 5.45 4.62
C THR A 60 -3.35 4.35 3.65
N PHE A 61 -4.18 4.08 2.64
CA PHE A 61 -3.88 3.12 1.58
C PHE A 61 -2.55 3.44 0.87
N LEU A 62 -2.39 4.68 0.42
CA LEU A 62 -1.21 5.11 -0.33
C LEU A 62 0.05 4.95 0.52
N ALA A 63 0.01 5.37 1.79
CA ALA A 63 1.13 5.24 2.72
C ALA A 63 1.54 3.78 2.90
N VAL A 64 0.61 2.88 3.23
CA VAL A 64 0.97 1.47 3.50
C VAL A 64 1.38 0.72 2.24
N MET A 65 0.82 1.03 1.07
CA MET A 65 1.21 0.41 -0.20
C MET A 65 2.65 0.76 -0.58
N TRP A 66 3.01 2.05 -0.49
CA TRP A 66 4.37 2.51 -0.80
C TRP A 66 5.38 1.98 0.21
N CYS A 67 5.08 2.05 1.51
CA CYS A 67 5.96 1.48 2.53
C CYS A 67 6.15 -0.03 2.34
N ALA A 68 5.09 -0.80 2.08
CA ALA A 68 5.19 -2.25 1.86
C ALA A 68 6.02 -2.58 0.62
N GLY A 69 5.83 -1.82 -0.46
CA GLY A 69 6.54 -2.02 -1.72
C GLY A 69 8.03 -1.71 -1.62
N LEU A 70 8.40 -0.65 -0.89
CA LEU A 70 9.78 -0.23 -0.69
C LEU A 70 10.50 -1.06 0.38
N CYS A 71 9.83 -1.38 1.49
CA CYS A 71 10.46 -2.05 2.62
C CYS A 71 10.56 -3.57 2.44
N LEU A 72 9.69 -4.18 1.63
CA LEU A 72 9.66 -5.64 1.49
C LEU A 72 9.71 -6.09 0.03
N ASN A 73 8.63 -5.89 -0.73
CA ASN A 73 8.61 -6.29 -2.13
C ASN A 73 7.50 -5.57 -2.90
N GLN A 74 7.88 -4.99 -4.03
CA GLN A 74 7.02 -4.23 -4.92
C GLN A 74 5.87 -5.05 -5.52
N ALA A 75 6.12 -6.30 -5.95
CA ALA A 75 5.12 -7.12 -6.65
C ALA A 75 3.88 -7.48 -5.80
N PRO A 76 4.01 -8.06 -4.58
CA PRO A 76 2.85 -8.34 -3.74
C PRO A 76 2.17 -7.07 -3.22
N ALA A 77 2.91 -5.98 -2.99
CA ALA A 77 2.33 -4.70 -2.59
C ALA A 77 1.46 -4.10 -3.71
N ALA A 78 1.94 -4.12 -4.96
CA ALA A 78 1.18 -3.68 -6.12
C ALA A 78 -0.04 -4.57 -6.39
N PHE A 79 0.11 -5.89 -6.29
CA PHE A 79 -1.00 -6.82 -6.45
C PHE A 79 -2.11 -6.58 -5.41
N ALA A 80 -1.74 -6.47 -4.13
CA ALA A 80 -2.68 -6.10 -3.07
C ALA A 80 -3.32 -4.72 -3.33
N GLY A 81 -2.56 -3.76 -3.85
CA GLY A 81 -3.05 -2.46 -4.27
C GLY A 81 -4.12 -2.52 -5.37
N ILE A 82 -3.92 -3.33 -6.41
CA ILE A 82 -4.94 -3.54 -7.46
C ILE A 82 -6.22 -4.15 -6.87
N ILE A 83 -6.09 -5.16 -5.99
CA ILE A 83 -7.23 -5.76 -5.31
C ILE A 83 -7.96 -4.70 -4.46
N TYR A 84 -7.23 -3.84 -3.75
CA TYR A 84 -7.82 -2.76 -2.96
C TYR A 84 -8.65 -1.82 -3.85
N LEU A 85 -8.14 -1.41 -5.01
CA LEU A 85 -8.89 -0.55 -5.95
C LEU A 85 -10.15 -1.23 -6.49
N ALA A 86 -10.08 -2.53 -6.81
CA ALA A 86 -11.25 -3.30 -7.26
C ALA A 86 -12.34 -3.37 -6.18
N VAL A 87 -11.93 -3.57 -4.92
CA VAL A 87 -12.83 -3.65 -3.77
C VAL A 87 -13.43 -2.28 -3.46
N ARG A 88 -12.63 -1.22 -3.57
CA ARG A 88 -13.07 0.16 -3.46
C ARG A 88 -14.09 0.54 -4.52
N GLN A 89 -13.92 0.05 -5.76
CA GLN A 89 -14.91 0.23 -6.82
C GLN A 89 -16.23 -0.45 -6.45
N LYS A 90 -16.18 -1.71 -5.99
CA LYS A 90 -17.38 -2.46 -5.56
C LYS A 90 -18.06 -1.79 -4.36
N TYR A 91 -17.29 -1.27 -3.41
CA TYR A 91 -17.81 -0.49 -2.28
C TYR A 91 -18.59 0.74 -2.77
N PHE A 92 -17.97 1.56 -3.63
CA PHE A 92 -18.58 2.78 -4.15
C PHE A 92 -19.87 2.48 -4.93
N VAL A 93 -19.83 1.52 -5.86
CA VAL A 93 -21.00 1.10 -6.65
C VAL A 93 -22.10 0.49 -5.77
N GLY A 94 -21.72 -0.35 -4.79
CA GLY A 94 -22.66 -0.92 -3.83
C GLY A 94 -23.37 0.15 -3.01
N TYR A 95 -22.63 1.17 -2.57
CA TYR A 95 -23.17 2.28 -1.79
C TYR A 95 -24.18 3.14 -2.58
N MET A 96 -23.99 3.27 -3.90
CA MET A 96 -24.96 3.94 -4.78
C MET A 96 -26.29 3.17 -4.90
N GLY A 97 -26.24 1.83 -4.95
CA GLY A 97 -27.45 1.01 -5.06
C GLY A 97 -28.20 0.86 -3.72
N GLN A 98 -27.55 0.24 -2.73
CA GLN A 98 -28.09 0.00 -1.39
C GLN A 98 -26.95 -0.04 -0.37
N THR A 99 -27.10 0.68 0.75
CA THR A 99 -26.08 0.75 1.82
C THR A 99 -25.64 -0.63 2.33
N SER A 100 -26.55 -1.61 2.43
CA SER A 100 -26.26 -2.98 2.87
C SER A 100 -25.22 -3.70 1.98
N GLN A 101 -25.23 -3.44 0.68
CA GLN A 101 -24.32 -4.06 -0.29
C GLN A 101 -22.88 -3.52 -0.23
N SER A 102 -22.66 -2.41 0.48
CA SER A 102 -21.33 -1.81 0.65
C SER A 102 -20.51 -2.44 1.79
N THR A 103 -21.16 -3.05 2.78
CA THR A 103 -20.52 -3.63 3.97
C THR A 103 -19.46 -4.70 3.64
N PRO A 104 -19.71 -5.65 2.71
CA PRO A 104 -18.72 -6.66 2.36
C PRO A 104 -17.45 -6.05 1.73
N GLY A 105 -17.62 -5.03 0.87
CA GLY A 105 -16.50 -4.33 0.23
C GLY A 105 -15.64 -3.57 1.25
N TYR A 106 -16.28 -2.88 2.20
CA TYR A 106 -15.56 -2.15 3.25
C TYR A 106 -14.72 -3.07 4.16
N MET A 107 -15.32 -4.18 4.60
CA MET A 107 -14.63 -5.16 5.45
C MET A 107 -13.45 -5.83 4.75
N PHE A 108 -13.62 -6.13 3.46
CA PHE A 108 -12.54 -6.72 2.67
C PHE A 108 -11.42 -5.71 2.41
N GLY A 109 -11.74 -4.43 2.17
CA GLY A 109 -10.76 -3.35 2.05
C GLY A 109 -9.87 -3.22 3.28
N LYS A 110 -10.46 -3.31 4.49
CA LYS A 110 -9.70 -3.32 5.76
C LYS A 110 -8.69 -4.47 5.85
N ARG A 111 -9.05 -5.67 5.38
CA ARG A 111 -8.14 -6.83 5.40
C ARG A 111 -6.92 -6.61 4.51
N ILE A 112 -7.11 -5.95 3.36
CA ILE A 112 -6.00 -5.63 2.45
C ILE A 112 -5.08 -4.58 3.07
N LEU A 113 -5.64 -3.53 3.68
CA LEU A 113 -4.84 -2.53 4.39
C LEU A 113 -4.04 -3.16 5.54
N PHE A 114 -4.65 -4.08 6.29
CA PHE A 114 -3.97 -4.82 7.34
C PHE A 114 -2.83 -5.69 6.79
N PHE A 115 -3.05 -6.37 5.66
CA PHE A 115 -2.01 -7.15 4.98
C PHE A 115 -0.82 -6.28 4.55
N LEU A 116 -1.08 -5.13 3.90
CA LEU A 116 -0.03 -4.17 3.52
C LEU A 116 0.72 -3.65 4.74
N PHE A 117 0.03 -3.36 5.83
CA PHE A 117 0.64 -2.95 7.09
C PHE A 117 1.58 -4.02 7.68
N LEU A 118 1.17 -5.30 7.66
CA LEU A 118 2.04 -6.40 8.08
C LEU A 118 3.29 -6.52 7.21
N MET A 119 3.16 -6.32 5.90
CA MET A 119 4.33 -6.27 5.01
C MET A 119 5.31 -5.17 5.40
N CYS A 120 4.85 -3.98 5.80
CA CYS A 120 5.71 -2.92 6.31
C CYS A 120 6.49 -3.37 7.56
N ILE A 121 5.81 -3.99 8.53
CA ILE A 121 6.45 -4.50 9.76
C ILE A 121 7.52 -5.53 9.42
N VAL A 122 7.19 -6.50 8.57
CA VAL A 122 8.13 -7.56 8.15
C VAL A 122 9.33 -6.96 7.42
N GLY A 123 9.10 -6.00 6.52
CA GLY A 123 10.18 -5.32 5.79
C GLY A 123 11.13 -4.56 6.70
N ILE A 124 10.60 -3.75 7.63
CA ILE A 124 11.41 -3.02 8.61
C ILE A 124 12.17 -4.00 9.51
N PHE A 125 11.50 -5.03 10.02
CA PHE A 125 12.14 -6.03 10.87
C PHE A 125 13.26 -6.78 10.14
N ASN A 126 13.05 -7.15 8.88
CA ASN A 126 14.09 -7.76 8.05
C ASN A 126 15.29 -6.83 7.87
N TYR A 127 15.06 -5.55 7.56
CA TYR A 127 16.12 -4.55 7.44
C TYR A 127 16.94 -4.42 8.73
N LEU A 128 16.27 -4.33 9.88
CA LEU A 128 16.94 -4.25 11.17
C LEU A 128 17.75 -5.52 11.48
N LEU A 129 17.17 -6.70 11.28
CA LEU A 129 17.86 -7.97 11.48
C LEU A 129 19.12 -8.07 10.64
N VAL A 130 19.03 -7.78 9.34
CA VAL A 130 20.19 -7.79 8.45
C VAL A 130 21.22 -6.79 8.95
N ARG A 131 20.82 -5.57 9.34
CA ARG A 131 21.77 -4.54 9.79
C ARG A 131 22.50 -4.87 11.09
N TYR A 132 21.82 -5.45 12.07
CA TYR A 132 22.40 -5.80 13.37
C TYR A 132 23.17 -7.13 13.31
N CYS A 133 22.60 -8.20 12.75
CA CYS A 133 23.29 -9.49 12.66
C CYS A 133 24.50 -9.45 11.72
N SER A 134 24.47 -8.64 10.65
CA SER A 134 25.65 -8.44 9.80
C SER A 134 26.78 -7.71 10.53
N SER A 135 26.46 -6.83 11.47
CA SER A 135 27.44 -6.10 12.27
C SER A 135 28.18 -7.03 13.22
N GLU A 136 27.44 -7.86 13.95
CA GLU A 136 28.00 -8.87 14.86
C GLU A 136 28.85 -9.90 14.10
N TYR A 137 28.38 -10.35 12.94
CA TYR A 137 29.14 -11.28 12.10
C TYR A 137 30.47 -10.68 11.63
N LYS A 138 30.46 -9.41 11.19
CA LYS A 138 31.67 -8.73 10.73
C LYS A 138 32.70 -8.59 11.86
N GLU A 139 32.26 -8.18 13.05
CA GLU A 139 33.11 -8.04 14.23
C GLU A 139 33.71 -9.39 14.67
N TYR A 140 32.91 -10.46 14.62
CA TYR A 140 33.37 -11.81 14.93
C TYR A 140 34.44 -12.31 13.94
N VAL A 141 34.24 -12.11 12.63
CA VAL A 141 35.21 -12.50 11.60
C VAL A 141 36.51 -11.70 11.71
N GLU A 142 36.44 -10.39 11.97
CA GLU A 142 37.62 -9.56 12.20
C GLU A 142 38.41 -10.02 13.43
N THR A 143 37.71 -10.40 14.51
CA THR A 143 38.34 -10.93 15.73
C THR A 143 39.07 -12.25 15.48
N ILE A 144 38.42 -13.21 14.80
CA ILE A 144 39.07 -14.48 14.45
C ILE A 144 40.25 -14.26 13.51
N THR A 145 40.07 -13.41 12.49
CA THR A 145 41.13 -13.14 11.50
C THR A 145 42.33 -12.47 12.17
N GLY A 146 42.10 -11.54 13.11
CA GLY A 146 43.15 -10.93 13.92
C GLY A 146 43.89 -11.92 14.80
N ALA A 147 43.15 -12.80 15.51
CA ALA A 147 43.73 -13.84 16.34
C ALA A 147 44.54 -14.87 15.52
N ALA A 148 44.00 -15.31 14.38
CA ALA A 148 44.67 -16.22 13.45
C ALA A 148 45.93 -15.59 12.83
N SER A 149 45.88 -14.31 12.47
CA SER A 149 47.04 -13.57 11.95
C SER A 149 48.16 -13.47 12.98
N ALA A 150 47.82 -13.23 14.25
CA ALA A 150 48.79 -13.23 15.35
C ALA A 150 49.43 -14.61 15.58
N LEU A 151 48.65 -15.70 15.48
CA LEU A 151 49.13 -17.07 15.58
C LEU A 151 50.04 -17.47 14.41
N LEU A 152 49.73 -17.04 13.19
CA LEU A 152 50.52 -17.33 11.98
C LEU A 152 51.88 -16.61 11.95
N LEU A 153 52.08 -15.61 12.80
CA LEU A 153 53.34 -14.87 12.93
C LEU A 153 54.31 -15.52 13.94
N ILE A 154 53.89 -16.57 14.64
CA ILE A 154 54.74 -17.34 15.55
C ILE A 154 55.55 -18.35 14.71
N PRO A 155 56.90 -18.28 14.73
CA PRO A 155 57.77 -19.08 13.87
C PRO A 155 57.79 -20.58 14.19
#